data_AF-U4KKS5-F1
#
_entry.id   AF-U4KKS5-F1
#
_cell.length_a   1.000
_cell.length_b   1.000
_cell.length_c   1.000
_cell.angle_alpha   90.00
_cell.angle_beta   90.00
_cell.angle_gamma   90.00
#
_symmetry.space_group_name_H-M   'P 1'
#
loop_
_entity.id
_entity.type
_entity.pdbx_description
1 polymer ?
#
loop_
_entity_poly.entity_id
_entity_poly.type
_entity_poly.pdbx_seq_one_letter_code
_entity_poly.pdbx_strand_id
1 'polypeptide(L)'
;MKLSKELILDVTESLIIKQGFETTTLSSVSKMLNVSHAAIYKYYSNKEDVFENLALRWISRMFDHLFTWQPNNSESPLHDWLWLLATTKKDLYLENPYMFNLYNEYIEKNSHLIKSHLESLYTKSESLDGKKNGYAVVNAFAIFHNPNFCDTWSRLSYQEDFEKIWELISR
;
A
#
# COMPACT_ATOMS: atom_id res chain seq x y z
N MET A 1 26.57 10.76 -13.79
CA MET A 1 25.12 10.60 -13.57
C MET A 1 24.56 11.91 -13.05
N LYS A 2 23.44 12.41 -13.58
CA LYS A 2 22.83 13.67 -13.13
C LYS A 2 21.91 13.38 -11.94
N LEU A 3 22.00 14.19 -10.88
CA LEU A 3 21.12 14.08 -9.72
C LEU A 3 19.66 14.37 -10.12
N SER A 4 18.72 13.55 -9.65
CA SER A 4 17.29 13.65 -9.92
C SER A 4 16.48 13.12 -8.74
N LYS A 5 15.17 13.43 -8.70
CA LYS A 5 14.25 12.87 -7.69
C LYS A 5 14.24 11.35 -7.71
N GLU A 6 14.06 10.75 -8.89
CA GLU A 6 14.04 9.29 -9.05
C GLU A 6 15.32 8.62 -8.56
N LEU A 7 16.48 9.17 -8.92
CA LEU A 7 17.75 8.61 -8.47
C LEU A 7 17.91 8.69 -6.93
N ILE A 8 17.45 9.78 -6.31
CA ILE A 8 17.44 9.89 -4.85
C ILE A 8 16.52 8.82 -4.25
N LEU A 9 15.33 8.61 -4.81
CA LEU A 9 14.39 7.59 -4.35
C LEU A 9 14.96 6.17 -4.52
N ASP A 10 15.59 5.84 -5.65
CA ASP A 10 16.15 4.52 -5.92
C ASP A 10 17.30 4.16 -4.97
N VAL A 11 18.19 5.12 -4.71
CA VAL A 11 19.26 4.97 -3.72
C VAL A 11 18.68 4.85 -2.32
N THR A 12 17.65 5.64 -2.00
CA THR A 12 16.99 5.59 -0.69
C THR A 12 16.28 4.26 -0.47
N GLU A 13 15.57 3.74 -1.47
CA GLU A 13 14.93 2.42 -1.49
C GLU A 13 15.98 1.33 -1.26
N SER A 14 17.10 1.39 -1.97
CA SER A 14 18.20 0.43 -1.81
C SER A 14 18.81 0.41 -0.40
N LEU A 15 18.80 1.55 0.31
CA LEU A 15 19.24 1.62 1.71
C LEU A 15 18.15 1.09 2.65
N ILE A 16 16.89 1.49 2.45
CA ILE A 16 15.76 1.07 3.26
C ILE A 16 15.56 -0.45 3.21
N ILE A 17 15.71 -1.07 2.04
CA ILE A 17 15.67 -2.54 1.89
C ILE A 17 16.75 -3.24 2.73
N LYS A 18 17.89 -2.57 2.99
CA LYS A 18 19.00 -3.17 3.73
C LYS A 18 18.92 -2.95 5.23
N GLN A 19 18.41 -1.80 5.67
CA GLN A 19 18.51 -1.38 7.07
C GLN A 19 17.21 -0.78 7.65
N GLY A 20 16.13 -0.70 6.87
CA GLY A 20 14.85 -0.14 7.28
C GLY A 20 14.75 1.38 7.17
N PHE A 21 13.52 1.88 7.32
CA PHE A 21 13.22 3.32 7.32
C PHE A 21 13.88 4.05 8.50
N GLU A 22 13.76 3.51 9.71
CA GLU A 22 14.23 4.17 10.93
C GLU A 22 15.74 4.48 10.89
N THR A 23 16.54 3.49 10.45
CA THR A 23 18.01 3.59 10.39
C THR A 23 18.52 4.38 9.18
N THR A 24 17.74 4.51 8.10
CA THR A 24 18.19 5.23 6.89
C THR A 24 18.25 6.74 7.11
N THR A 25 19.32 7.40 6.66
CA THR A 25 19.51 8.86 6.81
C THR A 25 19.84 9.54 5.48
N LEU A 26 19.50 10.83 5.34
CA LEU A 26 19.90 11.61 4.15
C LEU A 26 21.44 11.73 4.01
N SER A 27 22.19 11.59 5.10
CA SER A 27 23.64 11.51 5.05
C SER A 27 24.12 10.20 4.39
N SER A 28 23.51 9.07 4.73
CA SER A 28 23.82 7.79 4.06
C SER A 28 23.45 7.82 2.58
N VAL A 29 22.33 8.46 2.21
CA VAL A 29 21.89 8.64 0.82
C VAL A 29 22.86 9.53 0.04
N SER A 30 23.22 10.71 0.57
CA SER A 30 24.17 11.61 -0.11
C SER A 30 25.56 11.01 -0.26
N LYS A 31 26.02 10.25 0.74
CA LYS A 31 27.27 9.48 0.68
C LYS A 31 27.22 8.42 -0.42
N MET A 32 26.13 7.66 -0.53
CA MET A 32 25.98 6.64 -1.57
C MET A 32 25.89 7.24 -2.99
N LEU A 33 25.35 8.45 -3.11
CA LEU A 33 25.29 9.22 -4.36
C LEU A 33 26.58 9.98 -4.70
N ASN A 34 27.54 10.05 -3.78
CA ASN A 34 28.74 10.88 -3.88
C ASN A 34 28.41 12.37 -4.18
N VAL A 35 27.42 12.91 -3.46
CA VAL A 35 27.01 14.33 -3.55
C VAL A 35 27.07 15.00 -2.19
N SER A 36 27.08 16.34 -2.17
CA SER A 36 26.96 17.06 -0.90
C SER A 36 25.58 16.87 -0.27
N HIS A 37 25.52 16.93 1.06
CA HIS A 37 24.25 16.87 1.80
C HIS A 37 23.26 17.95 1.35
N ALA A 38 23.77 19.17 1.07
CA ALA A 38 23.00 20.29 0.53
C ALA A 38 22.40 20.03 -0.87
N ALA A 39 22.97 19.11 -1.65
CA ALA A 39 22.43 18.78 -2.98
C ALA A 39 21.09 18.05 -2.90
N ILE A 40 20.88 17.21 -1.88
CA ILE A 40 19.61 16.50 -1.65
C ILE A 40 18.49 17.49 -1.31
N TYR A 41 18.79 18.51 -0.49
CA TYR A 41 17.82 19.53 -0.09
C TYR A 41 17.28 20.41 -1.23
N LYS A 42 17.89 20.35 -2.42
CA LYS A 42 17.34 20.98 -3.63
C LYS A 42 16.11 20.24 -4.18
N TYR A 43 15.90 18.99 -3.79
CA TYR A 43 14.85 18.11 -4.30
C TYR A 43 13.79 17.76 -3.25
N TYR A 44 14.21 17.64 -1.99
CA TYR A 44 13.37 17.25 -0.86
C TYR A 44 13.68 18.09 0.37
N SER A 45 12.65 18.53 1.08
CA SER A 45 12.81 19.50 2.17
C SER A 45 13.42 18.88 3.43
N ASN A 46 13.17 17.59 3.66
CA ASN A 46 13.63 16.83 4.82
C ASN A 46 13.64 15.32 4.52
N LYS A 47 13.96 14.50 5.53
CA LYS A 47 14.04 13.04 5.41
C LYS A 47 12.66 12.44 5.15
N GLU A 48 11.65 12.99 5.83
CA GLU A 48 10.26 12.57 5.80
C GLU A 48 9.68 12.73 4.39
N ASP A 49 9.94 13.85 3.73
CA ASP A 49 9.52 14.14 2.34
C ASP A 49 10.06 13.08 1.36
N VAL A 50 11.34 12.66 1.49
CA VAL A 50 11.88 11.57 0.66
C VAL A 50 11.14 10.25 0.93
N PHE A 51 10.89 9.94 2.20
CA PHE A 51 10.33 8.65 2.61
C PHE A 51 8.85 8.55 2.28
N GLU A 52 8.09 9.62 2.45
CA GLU A 52 6.69 9.73 2.04
C GLU A 52 6.57 9.55 0.52
N ASN A 53 7.40 10.24 -0.27
CA ASN A 53 7.42 10.05 -1.72
C ASN A 53 7.78 8.62 -2.12
N LEU A 54 8.70 7.98 -1.40
CA LEU A 54 9.04 6.58 -1.64
C LEU A 54 7.88 5.63 -1.29
N ALA A 55 7.18 5.87 -0.19
CA ALA A 55 6.01 5.10 0.22
C ALA A 55 4.86 5.27 -0.78
N LEU A 56 4.58 6.50 -1.22
CA LEU A 56 3.61 6.78 -2.28
C LEU A 56 3.98 6.09 -3.60
N ARG A 57 5.26 6.08 -3.96
CA ARG A 57 5.76 5.35 -5.14
C ARG A 57 5.55 3.84 -5.01
N TRP A 58 5.68 3.28 -3.82
CA TRP A 58 5.36 1.87 -3.56
C TRP A 58 3.86 1.59 -3.63
N ILE A 59 3.03 2.42 -2.98
CA ILE A 59 1.56 2.31 -3.02
C ILE A 59 1.05 2.34 -4.46
N SER A 60 1.49 3.31 -5.26
CA SER A 60 1.09 3.43 -6.66
C SER A 60 1.48 2.19 -7.47
N ARG A 61 2.75 1.78 -7.40
CA ARG A 61 3.23 0.57 -8.10
C ARG A 61 2.45 -0.68 -7.75
N MET A 62 2.06 -0.85 -6.48
CA MET A 62 1.45 -2.08 -5.97
C MET A 62 -0.08 -2.09 -6.00
N PHE A 63 -0.74 -0.93 -6.03
CA PHE A 63 -2.19 -0.84 -5.82
C PHE A 63 -2.95 -0.03 -6.88
N ASP A 64 -2.29 0.64 -7.84
CA ASP A 64 -2.99 1.43 -8.87
C ASP A 64 -3.98 0.60 -9.70
N HIS A 65 -3.72 -0.68 -9.91
CA HIS A 65 -4.65 -1.59 -10.58
C HIS A 65 -5.96 -1.75 -9.81
N LEU A 66 -5.96 -1.67 -8.48
CA LEU A 66 -7.18 -1.75 -7.66
C LEU A 66 -8.11 -0.57 -7.94
N PHE A 67 -7.54 0.62 -8.11
CA PHE A 67 -8.33 1.85 -8.29
C PHE A 67 -8.80 2.00 -9.74
N THR A 68 -7.99 1.54 -10.70
CA THR A 68 -8.31 1.58 -12.13
C THR A 68 -9.15 0.39 -12.62
N TRP A 69 -9.27 -0.68 -11.83
CA TRP A 69 -10.07 -1.86 -12.16
C TRP A 69 -11.52 -1.49 -12.52
N GLN A 70 -12.08 -2.14 -13.53
CA GLN A 70 -13.47 -1.99 -13.93
C GLN A 70 -14.11 -3.36 -14.10
N PRO A 71 -15.40 -3.52 -13.75
CA PRO A 71 -16.08 -4.78 -13.95
C PRO A 71 -16.20 -5.12 -15.44
N ASN A 72 -16.09 -6.41 -15.77
CA ASN A 72 -16.37 -6.93 -17.10
C ASN A 72 -17.46 -7.99 -17.00
N ASN A 73 -18.71 -7.61 -17.33
CA ASN A 73 -19.90 -8.47 -17.21
C ASN A 73 -20.07 -9.13 -15.83
N SER A 74 -19.71 -8.40 -14.76
CA SER A 74 -19.87 -8.89 -13.40
C SER A 74 -21.27 -8.59 -12.87
N GLU A 75 -21.91 -9.61 -12.28
CA GLU A 75 -23.17 -9.46 -11.55
C GLU A 75 -22.97 -8.81 -10.17
N SER A 76 -21.74 -8.85 -9.64
CA SER A 76 -21.39 -8.21 -8.38
C SER A 76 -20.01 -7.54 -8.43
N PRO A 77 -19.90 -6.35 -9.06
CA PRO A 77 -18.63 -5.64 -9.19
C PRO A 77 -17.92 -5.37 -7.85
N LEU A 78 -18.69 -5.06 -6.80
CA LEU A 78 -18.12 -4.81 -5.47
C LEU A 78 -17.48 -6.06 -4.88
N HIS A 79 -18.14 -7.22 -5.00
CA HIS A 79 -17.60 -8.50 -4.54
C HIS A 79 -16.26 -8.80 -5.22
N ASP A 80 -16.24 -8.75 -6.56
CA ASP A 80 -15.06 -9.09 -7.34
C ASP A 80 -13.90 -8.17 -7.03
N TRP A 81 -14.18 -6.89 -6.80
CA TRP A 81 -13.16 -5.92 -6.41
C TRP A 81 -12.65 -6.13 -4.98
N LEU A 82 -13.53 -6.46 -4.03
CA LEU A 82 -13.11 -6.80 -2.65
C LEU A 82 -12.23 -8.05 -2.65
N TRP A 83 -12.56 -9.03 -3.50
CA TRP A 83 -11.74 -10.22 -3.67
C TRP A 83 -10.38 -9.87 -4.29
N LEU A 84 -10.36 -9.04 -5.33
CA LEU A 84 -9.13 -8.53 -5.93
C LEU A 84 -8.25 -7.78 -4.92
N LEU A 85 -8.85 -6.93 -4.06
CA LEU A 85 -8.15 -6.23 -2.99
C LEU A 85 -7.52 -7.23 -2.01
N ALA A 86 -8.30 -8.20 -1.54
CA ALA A 86 -7.87 -9.23 -0.61
C ALA A 86 -6.71 -10.07 -1.17
N THR A 87 -6.85 -10.61 -2.38
CA THR A 87 -5.80 -11.42 -3.02
C THR A 87 -4.57 -10.61 -3.35
N THR A 88 -4.72 -9.36 -3.82
CA THR A 88 -3.56 -8.48 -4.07
C THR A 88 -2.73 -8.28 -2.80
N LYS A 89 -3.37 -7.97 -1.66
CA LYS A 89 -2.65 -7.79 -0.38
C LYS A 89 -2.00 -9.10 0.09
N LYS A 90 -2.73 -10.20 -0.03
CA LYS A 90 -2.24 -11.54 0.31
C LYS A 90 -1.03 -11.95 -0.52
N ASP A 91 -1.11 -11.81 -1.84
CA ASP A 91 -0.04 -12.22 -2.76
C ASP A 91 1.23 -11.39 -2.52
N LEU A 92 1.11 -10.07 -2.34
CA LEU A 92 2.25 -9.21 -1.99
C LEU A 92 2.93 -9.64 -0.69
N TYR A 93 2.16 -10.01 0.33
CA TYR A 93 2.71 -10.53 1.59
C TYR A 93 3.41 -11.87 1.37
N LEU A 94 2.82 -12.80 0.64
CA LEU A 94 3.39 -14.13 0.41
C LEU A 94 4.64 -14.10 -0.48
N GLU A 95 4.68 -13.22 -1.48
CA GLU A 95 5.82 -13.05 -2.38
C GLU A 95 7.04 -12.46 -1.67
N ASN A 96 6.83 -11.43 -0.84
CA ASN A 96 7.91 -10.77 -0.12
C ASN A 96 7.44 -10.20 1.22
N PRO A 97 7.36 -11.04 2.28
CA PRO A 97 6.88 -10.61 3.60
C PRO A 97 7.69 -9.44 4.17
N TYR A 98 9.01 -9.44 3.93
CA TYR A 98 9.89 -8.38 4.40
C TYR A 98 9.53 -7.02 3.79
N MET A 99 9.41 -6.94 2.46
CA MET A 99 9.03 -5.71 1.78
C MET A 99 7.62 -5.27 2.13
N PHE A 100 6.70 -6.21 2.20
CA PHE A 100 5.32 -5.93 2.59
C PHE A 100 5.26 -5.29 3.98
N ASN A 101 5.88 -5.89 4.99
CA ASN A 101 5.88 -5.36 6.35
C ASN A 101 6.63 -4.03 6.43
N LEU A 102 7.79 -3.91 5.78
CA LEU A 102 8.61 -2.70 5.79
C LEU A 102 7.84 -1.44 5.34
N TYR A 103 7.07 -1.54 4.25
CA TYR A 103 6.27 -0.41 3.76
C TYR A 103 4.98 -0.22 4.55
N ASN A 104 4.27 -1.29 4.90
CA ASN A 104 3.02 -1.15 5.66
C ASN A 104 3.26 -0.59 7.07
N GLU A 105 4.32 -0.99 7.77
CA GLU A 105 4.69 -0.39 9.06
C GLU A 105 4.96 1.12 8.94
N TYR A 106 5.65 1.55 7.87
CA TYR A 106 5.88 2.96 7.62
C TYR A 106 4.56 3.69 7.33
N ILE A 107 3.69 3.13 6.49
CA ILE A 107 2.40 3.74 6.13
C ILE A 107 1.48 3.85 7.35
N GLU A 108 1.39 2.81 8.18
CA GLU A 108 0.54 2.79 9.39
C GLU A 108 0.99 3.81 10.45
N LYS A 109 2.31 4.05 10.58
CA LYS A 109 2.86 5.10 11.45
C LYS A 109 2.58 6.51 10.92
N ASN A 110 2.19 6.68 9.66
CA ASN A 110 1.93 7.97 9.02
C ASN A 110 0.43 8.18 8.77
N SER A 111 -0.24 8.84 9.72
CA SER A 111 -1.70 8.99 9.75
C SER A 111 -2.33 9.55 8.47
N HIS A 112 -1.65 10.47 7.78
CA HIS A 112 -2.15 11.04 6.53
C HIS A 112 -2.07 10.07 5.35
N LEU A 113 -1.02 9.23 5.27
CA LEU A 113 -0.87 8.21 4.22
C LEU A 113 -1.93 7.12 4.36
N ILE A 114 -2.08 6.57 5.57
CA ILE A 114 -3.08 5.53 5.83
C ILE A 114 -4.50 6.07 5.63
N LYS A 115 -4.79 7.30 6.07
CA LYS A 115 -6.08 7.95 5.83
C LYS A 115 -6.38 8.11 4.34
N SER A 116 -5.43 8.62 3.57
CA SER A 116 -5.60 8.81 2.12
C SER A 116 -5.77 7.48 1.37
N HIS A 117 -5.05 6.43 1.78
CA HIS A 117 -5.21 5.10 1.22
C HIS A 117 -6.60 4.53 1.50
N LEU A 118 -7.07 4.61 2.75
CA LEU A 118 -8.40 4.14 3.15
C LEU A 118 -9.52 4.92 2.45
N GLU A 119 -9.40 6.25 2.36
CA GLU A 119 -10.37 7.08 1.62
C GLU A 119 -10.48 6.64 0.16
N SER A 120 -9.35 6.32 -0.48
CA SER A 120 -9.33 5.82 -1.85
C SER A 120 -10.04 4.45 -1.98
N LEU A 121 -9.88 3.56 -1.00
CA LEU A 121 -10.61 2.28 -0.96
C LEU A 121 -12.11 2.49 -0.75
N TYR A 122 -12.50 3.41 0.15
CA TYR A 122 -13.91 3.74 0.39
C TYR A 122 -14.57 4.27 -0.88
N THR A 123 -13.97 5.30 -1.50
CA THR A 123 -14.47 5.87 -2.76
C THR A 123 -14.56 4.83 -3.86
N LYS A 124 -13.55 3.94 -3.97
CA LYS A 124 -13.58 2.89 -4.97
C LYS A 124 -14.72 1.90 -4.72
N SER A 125 -14.92 1.45 -3.49
CA SER A 125 -16.01 0.54 -3.15
C SER A 125 -17.40 1.15 -3.42
N GLU A 126 -17.61 2.41 -3.07
CA GLU A 126 -18.87 3.14 -3.32
C GLU A 126 -19.15 3.33 -4.81
N SER A 127 -18.10 3.52 -5.63
CA SER A 127 -18.25 3.61 -7.08
C SER A 127 -18.73 2.32 -7.73
N LEU A 128 -18.52 1.17 -7.07
CA LEU A 128 -18.89 -0.15 -7.57
C LEU A 128 -20.28 -0.60 -7.07
N ASP A 129 -20.70 -0.11 -5.91
CA ASP A 129 -22.07 -0.25 -5.42
C ASP A 129 -22.47 0.97 -4.58
N GLY A 130 -23.13 1.94 -5.23
CA GLY A 130 -23.54 3.20 -4.60
C GLY A 130 -24.64 3.06 -3.54
N LYS A 131 -25.18 1.85 -3.31
CA LYS A 131 -26.13 1.60 -2.21
C LYS A 131 -25.41 1.25 -0.90
N LYS A 132 -24.15 0.81 -0.97
CA LYS A 132 -23.36 0.41 0.19
C LYS A 132 -22.47 1.57 0.64
N ASN A 133 -22.28 1.69 1.95
CA ASN A 133 -21.36 2.68 2.51
C ASN A 133 -19.93 2.14 2.44
N GLY A 134 -19.02 2.87 1.79
CA GLY A 134 -17.68 2.36 1.50
C GLY A 134 -16.83 2.15 2.74
N TYR A 135 -16.95 3.06 3.71
CA TYR A 135 -16.32 2.88 5.02
C TYR A 135 -16.78 1.58 5.68
N ALA A 136 -18.09 1.33 5.76
CA ALA A 136 -18.63 0.13 6.40
C ALA A 136 -18.19 -1.15 5.68
N VAL A 137 -18.24 -1.17 4.34
CA VAL A 137 -17.84 -2.33 3.54
C VAL A 137 -16.36 -2.63 3.71
N VAL A 138 -15.48 -1.66 3.50
CA VAL A 138 -14.03 -1.87 3.59
C VAL A 138 -13.62 -2.30 5.01
N ASN A 139 -14.27 -1.77 6.05
CA ASN A 139 -14.01 -2.19 7.43
C ASN A 139 -14.55 -3.60 7.74
N ALA A 140 -15.71 -3.99 7.19
CA ALA A 140 -16.25 -5.34 7.35
C ALA A 140 -15.29 -6.41 6.77
N PHE A 141 -14.52 -6.06 5.75
CA PHE A 141 -13.52 -6.92 5.11
C PHE A 141 -12.09 -6.71 5.61
N ALA A 142 -11.88 -5.95 6.70
CA ALA A 142 -10.54 -5.59 7.19
C ALA A 142 -9.63 -6.80 7.42
N ILE A 143 -10.18 -7.93 7.87
CA ILE A 143 -9.42 -9.18 8.10
C ILE A 143 -8.73 -9.70 6.84
N PHE A 144 -9.20 -9.33 5.63
CA PHE A 144 -8.68 -9.83 4.36
C PHE A 144 -7.65 -8.91 3.70
N HIS A 145 -7.53 -7.64 4.12
CA HIS A 145 -6.66 -6.66 3.44
C HIS A 145 -5.79 -5.81 4.37
N ASN A 146 -6.16 -5.68 5.65
CA ASN A 146 -5.37 -4.92 6.62
C ASN A 146 -4.10 -5.71 7.01
N PRO A 147 -2.90 -5.13 6.83
CA PRO A 147 -1.62 -5.79 7.12
C PRO A 147 -1.51 -6.42 8.51
N ASN A 148 -2.22 -5.89 9.52
CA ASN A 148 -2.23 -6.45 10.88
C ASN A 148 -2.80 -7.88 10.96
N PHE A 149 -3.49 -8.35 9.93
CA PHE A 149 -4.01 -9.73 9.85
C PHE A 149 -3.23 -10.62 8.88
N CYS A 150 -2.10 -10.17 8.33
CA CYS A 150 -1.40 -10.87 7.25
C CYS A 150 -0.99 -12.31 7.58
N ASP A 151 -0.59 -12.57 8.83
CA ASP A 151 -0.23 -13.90 9.31
C ASP A 151 -1.40 -14.91 9.26
N THR A 152 -2.63 -14.44 9.07
CA THR A 152 -3.83 -15.27 8.96
C THR A 152 -4.22 -15.61 7.52
N TRP A 153 -3.61 -14.97 6.52
CA TRP A 153 -4.08 -15.05 5.12
C TRP A 153 -3.72 -16.35 4.40
N SER A 154 -2.82 -17.15 4.96
CA SER A 154 -2.43 -18.47 4.45
C SER A 154 -3.37 -19.61 4.87
N ARG A 155 -4.39 -19.33 5.70
CA ARG A 155 -5.37 -20.33 6.15
C ARG A 155 -6.14 -20.93 4.99
N LEU A 156 -6.44 -22.24 5.09
CA LEU A 156 -7.21 -22.98 4.08
C LEU A 156 -8.64 -22.43 3.92
N SER A 157 -9.25 -21.94 5.00
CA SER A 157 -10.61 -21.38 5.00
C SER A 157 -10.69 -19.95 4.46
N TYR A 158 -9.57 -19.33 4.05
CA TYR A 158 -9.52 -17.89 3.74
C TYR A 158 -10.60 -17.43 2.74
N GLN A 159 -10.78 -18.17 1.64
CA GLN A 159 -11.81 -17.86 0.66
C GLN A 159 -13.21 -18.15 1.20
N GLU A 160 -13.41 -19.28 1.87
CA GLU A 160 -14.71 -19.64 2.45
C GLU A 160 -15.18 -18.60 3.48
N ASP A 161 -14.27 -18.08 4.31
CA ASP A 161 -14.55 -17.05 5.30
C ASP A 161 -14.87 -15.70 4.63
N PHE A 162 -14.22 -15.39 3.51
CA PHE A 162 -14.52 -14.21 2.69
C PHE A 162 -15.97 -14.28 2.15
N GLU A 163 -16.34 -15.41 1.56
CA GLU A 163 -17.70 -15.62 1.01
C GLU A 163 -18.77 -15.54 2.10
N LYS A 164 -18.52 -16.11 3.29
CA LYS A 164 -19.44 -16.00 4.43
C LYS A 164 -19.69 -14.55 4.86
N ILE A 165 -18.64 -13.72 4.88
CA ILE A 165 -18.79 -12.29 5.20
C ILE A 165 -19.53 -11.57 4.08
N TRP A 166 -19.25 -11.90 2.83
CA TRP A 166 -19.99 -11.36 1.69
C TRP A 166 -21.50 -11.69 1.75
N GLU A 167 -21.88 -12.93 2.05
CA GLU A 167 -23.28 -13.36 2.18
C GLU A 167 -24.07 -12.57 3.24
N LEU A 168 -23.40 -12.06 4.28
CA LEU A 168 -24.03 -11.21 5.29
C LEU A 168 -24.39 -9.82 4.75
N ILE A 169 -23.63 -9.32 3.78
CA ILE A 169 -23.77 -7.96 3.25
C ILE A 169 -24.34 -7.90 1.84
N SER A 170 -24.43 -9.01 1.11
CA SER A 170 -24.88 -9.05 -0.29
C SER A 170 -26.40 -8.98 -0.48
N ARG A 171 -27.14 -9.01 0.63
CA ARG A 171 -28.59 -8.84 0.68
C ARG A 171 -29.01 -7.37 0.49
#